data_AF-A0A497NM58-F1
#
_entry.id   AF-A0A497NM58-F1
#
_cell.length_a   1.000
_cell.length_b   1.000
_cell.length_c   1.000
_cell.angle_alpha   90.00
_cell.angle_beta   90.00
_cell.angle_gamma   90.00
#
_symmetry.space_group_name_H-M   'P 1'
#
loop_
_entity.id
_entity.type
_entity.pdbx_description
1 polymer ?
#
loop_
_entity_poly.entity_id
_entity_poly.type
_entity_poly.pdbx_seq_one_letter_code
_entity_poly.pdbx_strand_id
1 'polypeptide(L)'
;MEIKKDRLLSIANNVNNLIRQLNLREGLNRKDDTLPKRFFDEGLRTGNSKGETVQKQEFEKMLNKYYKLRGWNKEGKLKSTRFTFNISW
;
A
#
# COMPACT_ATOMS: atom_id res chain seq x y z
N MET A 1 -13.53 -14.29 24.30
CA MET A 1 -12.10 -14.43 23.97
C MET A 1 -11.49 -13.04 24.06
N GLU A 2 -10.54 -12.81 24.96
CA GLU A 2 -9.85 -11.52 25.09
C GLU A 2 -8.62 -11.51 24.16
N ILE A 3 -8.52 -10.50 23.29
CA ILE A 3 -7.41 -10.39 22.33
C ILE A 3 -6.65 -9.08 22.61
N LYS A 4 -5.34 -9.19 22.85
CA LYS A 4 -4.46 -8.03 23.04
C LYS A 4 -4.32 -7.21 21.76
N LYS A 5 -4.24 -5.88 21.89
CA LYS A 5 -4.06 -4.93 20.77
C LYS A 5 -2.92 -5.33 19.82
N ASP A 6 -1.76 -5.70 20.33
CA ASP A 6 -0.60 -6.07 19.51
C ASP A 6 -0.86 -7.33 18.67
N ARG A 7 -1.65 -8.26 19.22
CA ARG A 7 -2.07 -9.46 18.49
C ARG A 7 -3.01 -9.10 17.35
N LEU A 8 -3.98 -8.19 17.57
CA LEU A 8 -4.86 -7.69 16.52
C LEU A 8 -4.07 -6.99 15.40
N LEU A 9 -3.13 -6.11 15.76
CA LEU A 9 -2.28 -5.41 14.80
C LEU A 9 -1.41 -6.40 13.99
N SER A 10 -0.86 -7.43 14.64
CA SER A 10 -0.11 -8.47 13.95
C SER A 10 -0.97 -9.24 12.95
N ILE A 11 -2.19 -9.62 13.32
CA ILE A 11 -3.13 -10.31 12.43
C ILE A 11 -3.49 -9.42 11.23
N ALA A 12 -3.83 -8.14 11.48
CA ALA A 12 -4.16 -7.20 10.42
C ALA A 12 -3.02 -6.97 9.43
N ASN A 13 -1.77 -6.89 9.93
CA ASN A 13 -0.59 -6.79 9.08
C ASN A 13 -0.39 -8.04 8.21
N ASN A 14 -0.62 -9.24 8.77
CA ASN A 14 -0.52 -10.49 8.03
C ASN A 14 -1.58 -10.59 6.93
N VAL A 15 -2.83 -10.20 7.22
CA VAL A 15 -3.91 -10.18 6.22
C VAL A 15 -3.55 -9.26 5.05
N ASN A 16 -3.10 -8.04 5.33
CA ASN A 16 -2.70 -7.12 4.26
C ASN A 16 -1.50 -7.64 3.44
N ASN A 17 -0.58 -8.35 4.09
CA ASN A 17 0.57 -8.97 3.42
C ASN A 17 0.15 -10.11 2.49
N LEU A 18 -0.79 -10.96 2.94
CA LEU A 18 -1.35 -12.04 2.14
C LEU A 18 -2.10 -11.50 0.91
N ILE A 19 -2.95 -10.47 1.09
CA ILE A 19 -3.66 -9.82 -0.01
C ILE A 19 -2.66 -9.24 -1.02
N ARG A 20 -1.60 -8.58 -0.56
CA ARG A 20 -0.57 -8.05 -1.47
C ARG A 20 0.12 -9.15 -2.27
N GLN A 21 0.47 -10.27 -1.63
CA GLN A 21 1.10 -11.41 -2.31
C GLN A 21 0.18 -12.03 -3.36
N LEU A 22 -1.11 -12.20 -3.03
CA LEU A 22 -2.11 -12.68 -3.99
C LEU A 22 -2.17 -11.74 -5.20
N ASN A 23 -2.31 -10.43 -4.97
CA ASN A 23 -2.36 -9.45 -6.05
C ASN A 23 -1.09 -9.46 -6.92
N LEU A 24 0.09 -9.58 -6.31
CA LEU A 24 1.37 -9.71 -7.02
C LEU A 24 1.43 -10.98 -7.90
N ARG A 25 0.87 -12.10 -7.42
CA ARG A 25 0.76 -13.35 -8.17
C ARG A 25 -0.14 -13.17 -9.40
N GLU A 26 -1.25 -12.46 -9.25
CA GLU A 26 -2.20 -12.18 -10.33
C GLU A 26 -1.77 -11.04 -11.26
N GLY A 27 -0.56 -10.49 -11.09
CA GLY A 27 0.05 -9.53 -12.03
C GLY A 27 -0.06 -8.05 -11.63
N LEU A 28 -0.77 -7.72 -10.55
CA LEU A 28 -0.75 -6.37 -9.98
C LEU A 28 0.66 -6.05 -9.51
N ASN A 29 1.16 -4.86 -9.81
CA ASN A 29 2.52 -4.46 -9.47
C ASN A 29 2.56 -2.97 -9.09
N ARG A 30 3.76 -2.44 -8.80
CA ARG A 30 3.95 -1.05 -8.37
C ARG A 30 3.28 -0.04 -9.32
N LYS A 31 3.28 -0.28 -10.63
CA LYS A 31 2.73 0.68 -11.60
C LYS A 31 1.21 0.89 -11.42
N ASP A 32 0.55 -0.08 -10.81
CA ASP A 32 -0.89 -0.09 -10.57
C ASP A 32 -1.24 0.57 -9.23
N ASP A 33 -0.26 0.80 -8.35
CA ASP A 33 -0.43 1.51 -7.07
C ASP A 33 -0.38 3.03 -7.27
N THR A 34 -1.30 3.55 -8.08
CA THR A 34 -1.40 4.97 -8.42
C THR A 34 -2.83 5.50 -8.30
N LEU A 35 -3.01 6.80 -8.51
CA LEU A 35 -4.32 7.46 -8.50
C LEU A 35 -4.82 7.65 -9.95
N PRO A 36 -6.14 7.81 -10.15
CA PRO A 36 -6.65 8.27 -11.43
C PRO A 36 -6.00 9.58 -11.88
N LYS A 37 -5.75 9.72 -13.19
CA LYS A 37 -5.04 10.87 -13.80
C LYS A 37 -5.54 12.24 -13.33
N ARG A 38 -6.85 12.37 -13.11
CA ARG A 38 -7.51 13.60 -12.65
C ARG A 38 -6.95 14.14 -11.34
N PHE A 39 -6.50 13.29 -10.41
CA PHE A 39 -5.92 13.76 -9.14
C PHE A 39 -4.61 14.53 -9.32
N PHE A 40 -3.88 14.26 -10.40
CA PHE A 40 -2.62 14.92 -10.71
C PHE A 40 -2.79 16.15 -11.61
N ASP A 41 -3.83 16.14 -12.45
CA ASP A 41 -3.96 17.09 -13.54
C ASP A 41 -5.12 18.10 -13.33
N GLU A 42 -6.12 17.77 -12.51
CA GLU A 42 -7.32 18.59 -12.31
C GLU A 42 -7.43 19.04 -10.86
N GLY A 43 -7.18 20.32 -10.61
CA GLY A 43 -7.40 20.91 -9.30
C GLY A 43 -8.88 21.00 -8.94
N LEU A 44 -9.18 21.02 -7.63
CA LEU A 44 -10.55 21.21 -7.17
C LEU A 44 -11.13 22.54 -7.67
N ARG A 45 -12.43 22.56 -8.00
CA ARG A 45 -13.09 23.74 -8.58
C ARG A 45 -13.40 24.82 -7.53
N THR A 46 -13.60 24.41 -6.28
CA THR A 46 -14.08 25.27 -5.18
C THR A 46 -13.49 24.82 -3.84
N GLY A 47 -13.69 25.62 -2.80
CA GLY A 47 -13.19 25.34 -1.44
C GLY A 47 -11.76 25.79 -1.21
N ASN A 48 -11.23 25.47 -0.02
CA ASN A 48 -9.92 25.96 0.43
C ASN A 48 -8.74 25.41 -0.39
N SER A 49 -8.87 24.19 -0.91
CA SER A 49 -7.88 23.56 -1.79
C SER A 49 -8.18 23.78 -3.28
N LYS A 50 -8.90 24.85 -3.65
CA LYS A 50 -9.22 25.16 -5.05
C LYS A 50 -7.93 25.30 -5.85
N GLY A 51 -7.85 24.58 -6.98
CA GLY A 51 -6.70 24.58 -7.87
C GLY A 51 -5.53 23.68 -7.42
N GLU A 52 -5.56 23.13 -6.21
CA GLU A 52 -4.50 22.21 -5.76
C GLU A 52 -4.64 20.83 -6.42
N THR A 53 -3.52 20.27 -6.85
CA THR A 53 -3.42 18.90 -7.36
C THR A 53 -2.43 18.09 -6.53
N VAL A 54 -2.53 16.76 -6.62
CA VAL A 54 -1.51 15.87 -6.06
C VAL A 54 -0.24 15.99 -6.90
N GLN A 55 0.88 16.32 -6.27
CA GLN A 55 2.17 16.34 -6.95
C GLN A 55 2.68 14.90 -7.14
N LYS A 56 2.92 14.48 -8.39
CA LYS A 56 3.35 13.11 -8.71
C LYS A 56 4.62 12.70 -7.97
N GLN A 57 5.60 13.60 -7.87
CA GLN A 57 6.87 13.32 -7.18
C GLN A 57 6.65 13.11 -5.67
N GLU A 58 5.77 13.90 -5.05
CA GLU A 58 5.46 13.74 -3.63
C GLU A 58 4.63 12.48 -3.36
N PHE A 59 3.71 12.13 -4.27
CA PHE A 59 3.00 10.87 -4.24
C PHE A 59 3.97 9.68 -4.29
N GLU A 60 4.92 9.66 -5.21
CA GLU A 60 5.93 8.61 -5.32
C GLU A 60 6.81 8.48 -4.07
N LYS A 61 7.20 9.61 -3.45
CA LYS A 61 7.91 9.63 -2.17
C LYS A 61 7.05 9.02 -1.05
N MET A 62 5.77 9.37 -0.99
CA MET A 62 4.83 8.85 -0.01
C MET A 62 4.57 7.35 -0.21
N LEU A 63 4.44 6.88 -1.45
CA LEU A 63 4.30 5.46 -1.79
C LEU A 63 5.53 4.66 -1.33
N ASN A 64 6.74 5.18 -1.60
CA ASN A 64 7.98 4.57 -1.11
C ASN A 64 8.05 4.50 0.42
N LYS A 65 7.63 5.57 1.10
CA LYS A 65 7.57 5.61 2.57
C LYS A 65 6.57 4.58 3.09
N TYR A 66 5.40 4.47 2.46
CA TYR A 66 4.39 3.48 2.81
C TYR A 66 4.93 2.05 2.70
N TYR A 67 5.55 1.68 1.57
CA TYR A 67 6.18 0.36 1.41
C TYR A 67 7.23 0.09 2.49
N LYS A 68 8.09 1.08 2.80
CA LYS A 68 9.09 0.95 3.86
C LYS A 68 8.45 0.65 5.22
N LEU A 69 7.39 1.36 5.59
CA LEU A 69 6.64 1.13 6.85
C LEU A 69 5.99 -0.25 6.89
N ARG A 70 5.56 -0.77 5.73
CA ARG A 70 5.00 -2.12 5.59
C ARG A 70 6.06 -3.23 5.57
N GLY A 71 7.35 -2.88 5.52
CA GLY A 71 8.45 -3.84 5.38
C GLY A 71 8.62 -4.39 3.96
N TRP A 72 8.05 -3.73 2.96
CA TRP A 72 8.14 -4.09 1.54
C TRP A 72 9.36 -3.42 0.89
N ASN A 73 9.80 -3.94 -0.26
CA ASN A 73 10.83 -3.32 -1.09
C ASN A 73 10.23 -2.22 -1.99
N LYS A 74 11.06 -1.58 -2.84
CA LYS A 74 10.61 -0.48 -3.71
C LYS A 74 9.61 -0.95 -4.75
N GLU A 75 9.60 -2.23 -5.10
CA GLU A 75 8.68 -2.87 -6.03
C GLU A 75 7.35 -3.27 -5.36
N GLY A 76 7.19 -2.98 -4.06
CA GLY A 76 6.01 -3.34 -3.28
C GLY A 76 5.90 -4.84 -3.00
N LYS A 77 7.02 -5.58 -3.08
CA LYS A 77 7.14 -6.99 -2.70
C LYS A 77 7.59 -7.11 -1.25
N LEU A 78 7.04 -8.10 -0.55
CA LEU A 78 7.45 -8.40 0.82
C LEU A 78 8.91 -8.87 0.83
N LYS A 79 9.70 -8.39 1.79
CA LYS A 79 11.02 -8.97 2.06
C LYS A 79 10.78 -10.35 2.67
N SER A 80 11.53 -11.37 2.21
CA SER A 80 11.33 -12.81 2.47
C SER A 80 11.28 -13.26 3.95
N THR A 81 11.32 -12.34 4.92
CA THR A 81 11.42 -12.65 6.34
C THR A 81 10.03 -12.59 6.98
N ARG A 82 9.48 -13.79 7.26
CA ARG A 82 8.29 -14.15 8.06
C ARG A 82 7.15 -14.76 7.24
N PHE A 83 7.26 -16.06 6.99
CA PHE A 83 6.09 -16.90 6.71
C PHE A 83 5.67 -17.60 8.00
N THR A 84 4.43 -17.39 8.43
CA THR A 84 3.73 -18.24 9.42
C THR A 84 2.49 -18.92 8.85
N PHE A 85 2.16 -18.68 7.59
CA PHE A 85 1.09 -19.42 6.91
C PHE A 85 1.69 -20.13 5.70
N ASN A 86 1.96 -21.41 5.90
CA ASN A 86 2.26 -22.35 4.83
C ASN A 86 0.94 -22.66 4.12
N ILE A 87 0.51 -21.79 3.21
CA ILE A 87 -0.67 -22.04 2.37
C ILE A 87 -0.15 -22.83 1.18
N SER A 88 -0.01 -24.15 1.36
CA SER A 88 0.07 -25.08 0.24
C SER A 88 -1.26 -25.02 -0.50
N TRP A 89 -1.23 -24.55 -1.74
CA TRP A 89 -2.31 -24.76 -2.69
C TRP A 89 -2.22 -26.17 -3.25
#